data_AF-A0A3E0QM80-F1
#
_entry.id   AF-A0A3E0QM80-F1
#
_cell.length_a   1.000
_cell.length_b   1.000
_cell.length_c   1.000
_cell.angle_alpha   90.00
_cell.angle_beta   90.00
_cell.angle_gamma   90.00
#
_symmetry.space_group_name_H-M   'P 1'
#
loop_
_entity.id
_entity.type
_entity.pdbx_description
1 polymer ?
#
loop_
_entity_poly.entity_id
_entity_poly.type
_entity_poly.pdbx_seq_one_letter_code
_entity_poly.pdbx_strand_id
1 'polypeptide(L)'
;MLLYDTLDRFEKKFGHLKKKGLRINGLKMVDPKRKKHVIDVSRPLVFDNRLLPKSFEGLDVKAIIHGDLPQEFNIDRSKPDWQKREYIWAPERFEHFVDRCSAEIKKQLGNPAMTRDEILSALCFGDFEAHKEKTTTMVKEGKIPAYNNN
;
A
#
# COMPACT_ATOMS: atom_id res chain seq x y z
N MET A 1 8.83 -17.44 -22.01
CA MET A 1 9.72 -18.04 -21.00
C MET A 1 10.14 -17.03 -19.93
N LEU A 2 10.61 -15.82 -20.26
CA LEU A 2 11.10 -14.83 -19.27
C LEU A 2 10.18 -14.46 -18.09
N LEU A 3 8.86 -14.33 -18.29
CA LEU A 3 7.95 -13.80 -17.24
C LEU A 3 7.82 -14.74 -16.02
N TYR A 4 7.71 -16.05 -16.28
CA TYR A 4 7.59 -17.04 -15.22
C TYR A 4 8.92 -17.20 -14.48
N ASP A 5 10.05 -17.15 -15.19
CA ASP A 5 11.37 -17.16 -14.56
C ASP A 5 11.59 -15.94 -13.65
N THR A 6 11.09 -14.76 -14.06
CA THR A 6 11.10 -13.54 -13.23
C THR A 6 10.22 -13.70 -12.00
N LEU A 7 9.03 -14.30 -12.13
CA LEU A 7 8.16 -14.58 -10.98
C LEU A 7 8.86 -15.54 -10.00
N ASP A 8 9.47 -16.63 -10.48
CA ASP A 8 10.18 -17.59 -9.63
C ASP A 8 11.35 -16.94 -8.87
N ARG A 9 12.12 -16.06 -9.53
CA ARG A 9 13.18 -15.29 -8.88
C ARG A 9 12.62 -14.30 -7.85
N PHE A 10 11.50 -13.66 -8.16
CA PHE A 10 10.81 -12.78 -7.21
C PHE A 10 10.36 -13.56 -5.97
N GLU A 11 9.75 -14.73 -6.15
CA GLU A 11 9.31 -15.60 -5.06
C GLU A 11 10.47 -16.08 -4.20
N LYS A 12 11.59 -16.48 -4.81
CA LYS A 12 12.81 -16.87 -4.06
C LYS A 12 13.36 -15.70 -3.25
N LYS A 13 13.43 -14.50 -3.84
CA LYS A 13 14.00 -13.32 -3.19
C LYS A 13 13.13 -12.79 -2.06
N PHE A 14 11.82 -12.68 -2.27
CA PHE A 14 10.89 -12.04 -1.33
C PHE A 14 10.04 -13.03 -0.54
N GLY A 15 10.20 -14.34 -0.75
CA GLY A 15 9.43 -15.38 -0.06
C GLY A 15 9.56 -15.35 1.46
N HIS A 16 10.68 -14.86 2.00
CA HIS A 16 10.86 -14.66 3.43
C HIS A 16 9.84 -13.67 4.05
N LEU A 17 9.32 -12.73 3.26
CA LEU A 17 8.30 -11.76 3.69
C LEU A 17 6.91 -12.40 3.85
N LYS A 18 6.69 -13.64 3.40
CA LYS A 18 5.44 -14.38 3.66
C LYS A 18 5.17 -14.54 5.15
N LYS A 19 6.23 -14.65 5.96
CA LYS A 19 6.15 -14.67 7.44
C LYS A 19 5.61 -13.36 8.04
N LYS A 20 5.71 -12.25 7.29
CA LYS A 20 5.15 -10.93 7.63
C LYS A 20 3.78 -10.68 6.98
N GLY A 21 3.14 -11.72 6.43
CA GLY A 21 1.82 -11.62 5.80
C GLY A 21 1.84 -11.29 4.30
N LEU A 22 2.99 -11.20 3.64
CA LEU A 22 3.02 -11.07 2.18
C LEU A 22 2.45 -12.32 1.51
N ARG A 23 1.60 -12.14 0.50
CA ARG A 23 1.18 -13.19 -0.44
C ARG A 23 1.60 -12.77 -1.83
N ILE A 24 2.29 -13.66 -2.54
CA ILE A 24 2.65 -13.45 -3.94
C ILE A 24 1.56 -14.18 -4.73
N ASN A 25 0.71 -13.43 -5.42
CA ASN A 25 -0.45 -13.97 -6.10
C ASN A 25 -0.11 -14.46 -7.52
N GLY A 26 1.04 -14.03 -8.05
CA GLY A 26 1.56 -14.42 -9.36
C GLY A 26 1.58 -13.28 -10.36
N LEU A 27 1.48 -13.60 -11.64
CA LEU A 27 1.42 -12.62 -12.72
C LEU A 27 -0.02 -12.21 -12.99
N LYS A 28 -0.25 -10.90 -13.15
CA LYS A 28 -1.56 -10.35 -13.51
C LYS A 28 -1.45 -9.45 -14.72
N MET A 29 -2.31 -9.67 -15.71
CA MET A 29 -2.42 -8.77 -16.85
C MET A 29 -3.26 -7.55 -16.46
N VAL A 30 -2.67 -6.36 -16.54
CA VAL A 30 -3.34 -5.09 -16.15
C VAL A 30 -3.76 -4.25 -17.34
N ASP A 31 -3.12 -4.47 -18.49
CA ASP A 31 -3.49 -3.84 -19.76
C ASP A 31 -3.43 -4.89 -20.86
N PRO A 32 -4.60 -5.46 -21.26
CA PRO A 32 -4.66 -6.46 -22.33
C PRO A 32 -4.23 -5.90 -23.69
N LYS A 33 -4.52 -4.62 -23.97
CA LYS A 33 -4.19 -3.99 -25.26
C LYS A 33 -2.67 -3.88 -25.44
N ARG A 34 -1.97 -3.50 -24.36
CA ARG A 34 -0.50 -3.40 -24.34
C ARG A 34 0.19 -4.69 -23.88
N LYS A 35 -0.56 -5.76 -23.61
CA LYS A 35 -0.08 -7.03 -23.04
C LYS A 35 0.78 -6.81 -21.78
N LYS A 36 0.47 -5.79 -20.97
CA LYS A 36 1.25 -5.43 -19.80
C LYS A 36 0.92 -6.36 -18.63
N HIS A 37 1.94 -7.05 -18.15
CA HIS A 37 1.87 -7.90 -16.95
C HIS A 37 2.54 -7.19 -15.78
N VAL A 38 2.06 -7.50 -14.58
CA VAL A 38 2.64 -7.08 -13.30
C VAL A 38 2.80 -8.30 -12.40
N ILE A 39 3.69 -8.19 -11.43
CA ILE A 39 3.73 -9.12 -10.30
C ILE A 39 2.68 -8.63 -9.30
N ASP A 40 1.63 -9.41 -9.10
CA ASP A 40 0.55 -9.11 -8.17
C ASP A 40 0.87 -9.70 -6.81
N VAL A 41 0.87 -8.84 -5.79
CA VAL A 41 1.11 -9.24 -4.40
C VAL A 41 0.01 -8.67 -3.51
N SER A 42 -0.30 -9.35 -2.42
CA SER A 42 -1.18 -8.82 -1.38
C SER A 42 -0.49 -8.84 -0.03
N ARG A 43 -0.79 -7.85 0.81
CA ARG A 43 -0.17 -7.70 2.13
C ARG A 43 -1.17 -7.10 3.14
N PRO A 44 -0.97 -7.29 4.46
CA PRO A 44 -1.77 -6.60 5.47
C PRO A 44 -1.55 -5.08 5.42
N LEU A 45 -2.40 -4.29 6.09
CA LEU A 45 -2.16 -2.84 6.18
C LEU A 45 -0.83 -2.55 6.88
N VAL A 46 -0.59 -3.21 8.02
CA VAL A 46 0.67 -3.13 8.77
C VAL A 46 1.72 -4.00 8.11
N PHE A 47 2.44 -3.40 7.16
CA PHE A 47 3.51 -4.03 6.41
C PHE A 47 4.52 -2.97 5.99
N ASP A 48 5.82 -3.28 6.08
CA ASP A 48 6.85 -2.35 5.61
C ASP A 48 6.98 -2.42 4.09
N ASN A 49 6.32 -1.48 3.40
CA ASN A 49 6.30 -1.41 1.94
C ASN A 49 7.69 -1.11 1.34
N ARG A 50 8.65 -0.61 2.13
CA ARG A 50 10.03 -0.36 1.68
C ARG A 50 10.79 -1.66 1.39
N LEU A 51 10.32 -2.78 1.94
CA LEU A 51 10.89 -4.11 1.69
C LEU A 51 10.51 -4.68 0.31
N LEU A 52 9.54 -4.07 -0.37
CA LEU A 52 9.11 -4.47 -1.72
C LEU A 52 9.52 -3.41 -2.73
N PRO A 53 10.13 -3.80 -3.86
CA PRO A 53 10.46 -2.85 -4.90
C PRO A 53 9.20 -2.46 -5.67
N LYS A 54 9.17 -1.25 -6.25
CA LYS A 54 8.08 -0.81 -7.14
C LYS A 54 8.07 -1.57 -8.47
N SER A 55 9.23 -2.07 -8.91
CA SER A 55 9.39 -2.93 -10.08
C SER A 55 10.50 -3.96 -9.86
N PHE A 56 10.41 -5.10 -10.53
CA PHE A 56 11.39 -6.18 -10.46
C PHE A 56 11.63 -6.74 -11.86
N GLU A 57 12.88 -6.67 -12.32
CA GLU A 57 13.31 -7.17 -13.64
C GLU A 57 12.42 -6.69 -14.81
N GLY A 58 11.98 -5.44 -14.76
CA GLY A 58 11.14 -4.83 -15.81
C GLY A 58 9.64 -5.05 -15.64
N LEU A 59 9.19 -5.77 -14.60
CA LEU A 59 7.78 -5.89 -14.24
C LEU A 59 7.42 -4.97 -13.08
N ASP A 60 6.31 -4.24 -13.18
CA ASP A 60 5.79 -3.50 -12.02
C ASP A 60 5.34 -4.50 -10.94
N VAL A 61 5.52 -4.13 -9.68
CA VAL A 61 5.00 -4.88 -8.53
C VAL A 61 3.77 -4.15 -8.02
N LYS A 62 2.60 -4.78 -8.14
CA LYS A 62 1.33 -4.20 -7.70
C LYS A 62 0.91 -4.84 -6.39
N ALA A 63 0.98 -4.05 -5.31
CA ALA A 63 0.54 -4.46 -4.00
C ALA A 63 -0.92 -4.07 -3.75
N ILE A 64 -1.72 -5.02 -3.27
CA ILE A 64 -3.06 -4.78 -2.73
C ILE A 64 -3.09 -5.06 -1.22
N ILE A 65 -3.96 -4.35 -0.51
CA ILE A 65 -4.15 -4.57 0.92
C ILE A 65 -5.19 -5.67 1.10
N HIS A 66 -4.91 -6.66 1.95
CA HIS A 66 -5.86 -7.67 2.37
C HIS A 66 -6.08 -7.65 3.89
N GLY A 67 -7.14 -8.31 4.33
CA GLY A 67 -7.55 -8.34 5.73
C GLY A 67 -8.36 -7.12 6.10
N ASP A 68 -8.66 -7.03 7.39
CA ASP A 68 -9.48 -5.96 7.93
C ASP A 68 -8.70 -4.66 8.02
N LEU A 69 -9.40 -3.57 7.75
CA LEU A 69 -8.86 -2.23 7.85
C LEU A 69 -9.20 -1.64 9.22
N PRO A 70 -8.27 -0.89 9.85
CA PRO A 70 -8.56 -0.11 11.04
C PRO A 70 -9.70 0.89 10.79
N GLN A 71 -10.31 1.36 11.88
CA GLN A 71 -11.41 2.32 11.83
C GLN A 71 -11.07 3.59 11.03
N GLU A 72 -9.80 4.02 11.02
CA GLU A 72 -9.35 5.21 10.27
C GLU A 72 -9.53 5.06 8.77
N PHE A 73 -9.64 3.83 8.26
CA PHE A 73 -9.80 3.51 6.85
C PHE A 73 -11.22 3.01 6.54
N ASN A 74 -12.11 2.95 7.54
CA ASN A 74 -13.51 2.68 7.31
C ASN A 74 -14.16 3.91 6.66
N ILE A 75 -14.70 3.68 5.47
CA ILE A 75 -15.44 4.66 4.68
C ILE A 75 -16.82 4.09 4.40
N ASP A 76 -17.84 4.95 4.44
CA ASP A 76 -19.21 4.52 4.18
C ASP A 76 -19.42 4.35 2.67
N ARG A 77 -19.27 3.11 2.21
CA ARG A 77 -19.45 2.73 0.80
C ARG A 77 -20.92 2.54 0.41
N SER A 78 -21.87 2.69 1.34
CA SER A 78 -23.29 2.54 1.04
C SER A 78 -23.84 3.70 0.20
N LYS A 79 -23.19 4.87 0.27
CA LYS A 79 -23.60 6.07 -0.47
C LYS A 79 -23.13 6.01 -1.93
N PRO A 80 -23.99 6.28 -2.94
CA PRO A 80 -23.62 6.18 -4.36
C PRO A 80 -22.40 7.01 -4.76
N ASP A 81 -22.19 8.17 -4.13
CA ASP A 81 -21.10 9.11 -4.43
C ASP A 81 -19.97 9.08 -3.39
N TRP A 82 -19.79 8.00 -2.63
CA TRP A 82 -18.76 7.92 -1.58
C TRP A 82 -17.35 8.25 -2.12
N GLN A 83 -17.03 7.84 -3.35
CA GLN A 83 -15.73 8.08 -4.00
C GLN A 83 -15.45 9.56 -4.25
N LYS A 84 -16.50 10.38 -4.39
CA LYS A 84 -16.40 11.83 -4.58
C LYS A 84 -16.34 12.59 -3.26
N ARG A 85 -16.55 11.90 -2.13
CA ARG A 85 -16.64 12.52 -0.80
C ARG A 85 -15.48 12.10 0.08
N GLU A 86 -15.03 10.85 -0.02
CA GLU A 86 -14.01 10.30 0.84
C GLU A 86 -12.92 9.60 0.04
N TYR A 87 -11.67 9.94 0.36
CA TYR A 87 -10.50 9.21 -0.11
C TYR A 87 -9.96 8.33 1.01
N ILE A 88 -10.05 7.00 0.83
CA ILE A 88 -9.65 6.01 1.84
C ILE A 88 -8.14 6.05 2.16
N TRP A 89 -7.30 6.40 1.18
CA TRP A 89 -5.85 6.44 1.34
C TRP A 89 -5.34 7.87 1.59
N ALA A 90 -6.16 8.73 2.20
CA ALA A 90 -5.75 10.07 2.59
C ALA A 90 -4.57 10.00 3.60
N PRO A 91 -3.50 10.81 3.43
CA PRO A 91 -2.36 10.86 4.35
C PRO A 91 -2.78 10.99 5.82
N GLU A 92 -3.79 11.80 6.09
CA GLU A 92 -4.34 12.08 7.42
C GLU A 92 -4.84 10.81 8.12
N ARG A 93 -5.43 9.86 7.37
CA ARG A 93 -5.88 8.56 7.92
C ARG A 93 -4.69 7.71 8.37
N PHE A 94 -3.56 7.78 7.68
CA PHE A 94 -2.32 7.12 8.14
C PHE A 94 -1.77 7.79 9.38
N GLU A 95 -1.76 9.12 9.45
CA GLU A 95 -1.32 9.87 10.63
C GLU A 95 -2.15 9.49 11.86
N HIS A 96 -3.47 9.56 11.77
CA HIS A 96 -4.37 9.16 12.85
C HIS A 96 -4.16 7.71 13.30
N PHE A 97 -3.96 6.79 12.35
CA PHE A 97 -3.72 5.39 12.67
C PHE A 97 -2.38 5.19 13.38
N VAL A 98 -1.31 5.84 12.91
CA VAL A 98 0.01 5.76 13.54
C VAL A 98 -0.01 6.39 14.92
N ASP A 99 -0.63 7.55 15.07
CA ASP A 99 -0.70 8.27 16.34
C ASP A 99 -1.48 7.47 17.40
N ARG A 100 -2.54 6.76 17.00
CA ARG A 100 -3.31 5.88 17.90
C ARG A 100 -2.61 4.55 18.21
N CYS A 101 -2.02 3.89 17.21
CA CYS A 101 -1.55 2.49 17.31
C CYS A 101 -0.03 2.31 17.18
N SER A 102 0.78 3.37 17.35
CA SER A 102 2.24 3.31 17.12
C SER A 102 2.95 2.15 17.82
N ALA A 103 2.61 1.86 19.08
CA ALA A 103 3.22 0.78 19.86
C ALA A 103 2.94 -0.61 19.26
N GLU A 104 1.71 -0.85 18.81
CA GLU A 104 1.28 -2.10 18.20
C GLU A 104 1.92 -2.28 16.82
N ILE A 105 1.95 -1.20 16.03
CA ILE A 105 2.58 -1.19 14.71
C ILE A 105 4.07 -1.52 14.83
N LYS A 106 4.79 -0.88 15.74
CA LYS A 106 6.21 -1.16 16.03
C LYS A 106 6.45 -2.63 16.36
N LYS A 107 5.60 -3.21 17.20
CA LYS A 107 5.67 -4.64 17.57
C LYS A 107 5.46 -5.54 16.36
N GLN A 108 4.48 -5.25 15.52
CA GLN A 108 4.19 -6.04 14.30
C GLN A 108 5.29 -5.91 13.24
N LEU A 109 5.86 -4.71 13.07
CA LEU A 109 6.99 -4.48 12.15
C LEU A 109 8.31 -5.09 12.68
N GLY A 110 8.36 -5.41 13.97
CA GLY A 110 9.52 -6.00 14.63
C GLY A 110 10.62 -4.98 14.92
N ASN A 111 10.30 -3.69 15.00
CA ASN A 111 11.26 -2.62 15.30
C ASN A 111 10.64 -1.62 16.31
N PRO A 112 10.95 -1.76 17.61
CA PRO A 112 10.42 -0.87 18.66
C PRO A 112 10.96 0.56 18.60
N ALA A 113 12.13 0.76 17.97
CA ALA A 113 12.81 2.04 17.91
C ALA A 113 12.33 2.96 16.77
N MET A 114 11.39 2.50 15.93
CA MET A 114 10.93 3.30 14.79
C MET A 114 10.36 4.65 15.24
N THR A 115 10.72 5.71 14.54
CA THR A 115 10.09 7.01 14.71
C THR A 115 8.71 7.02 14.05
N ARG A 116 7.90 8.04 14.36
CA ARG A 116 6.60 8.26 13.71
C ARG A 116 6.74 8.30 12.18
N ASP A 117 7.71 9.05 11.69
CA ASP A 117 7.93 9.27 10.25
C ASP A 117 8.40 8.00 9.54
N GLU A 118 9.20 7.17 10.22
CA GLU A 118 9.60 5.86 9.71
C GLU A 118 8.41 4.91 9.61
N ILE A 119 7.50 4.93 10.59
CA ILE A 119 6.28 4.12 10.54
C ILE A 119 5.40 4.60 9.39
N LEU A 120 5.18 5.90 9.27
CA LEU A 120 4.38 6.49 8.19
C LEU A 120 4.95 6.09 6.84
N SER A 121 6.26 6.22 6.63
CA SER A 121 6.90 5.82 5.38
C SER A 121 6.80 4.31 5.13
N ALA A 122 6.95 3.47 6.16
CA ALA A 122 6.79 2.02 6.03
C ALA A 122 5.36 1.64 5.60
N LEU A 123 4.34 2.23 6.22
CA LEU A 123 2.92 1.91 5.95
C LEU A 123 2.39 2.55 4.67
N CYS A 124 2.78 3.80 4.41
CA CYS A 124 2.27 4.62 3.32
C CYS A 124 3.12 4.43 2.05
N PHE A 125 2.97 3.25 1.44
CA PHE A 125 3.53 2.94 0.12
C PHE A 125 5.05 3.13 -0.04
N GLY A 126 5.79 3.15 1.07
CA GLY A 126 7.25 3.27 1.13
C GLY A 126 7.77 4.71 1.23
N ASP A 127 6.92 5.72 1.06
CA ASP A 127 7.28 7.13 1.07
C ASP A 127 6.05 7.99 1.38
N PHE A 128 5.96 8.43 2.64
CA PHE A 128 4.81 9.18 3.12
C PHE A 128 4.75 10.60 2.52
N GLU A 129 5.88 11.29 2.44
CA GLU A 129 5.94 12.66 1.92
C GLU A 129 5.59 12.71 0.44
N ALA A 130 6.14 11.78 -0.37
CA ALA A 130 5.77 11.69 -1.78
C ALA A 130 4.29 11.38 -1.98
N HIS A 131 3.70 10.55 -1.09
CA HIS A 131 2.27 10.27 -1.13
C HIS A 131 1.42 11.49 -0.74
N LYS A 132 1.86 12.25 0.25
CA LYS A 132 1.21 13.49 0.71
C LYS A 132 1.21 14.56 -0.38
N GLU A 133 2.35 14.78 -1.03
CA GLU A 133 2.48 15.72 -2.15
C GLU A 133 1.58 15.30 -3.34
N LYS A 134 1.63 14.01 -3.70
CA LYS A 134 0.80 13.47 -4.78
C LYS A 134 -0.68 13.62 -4.48
N THR A 135 -1.11 13.31 -3.26
CA THR A 135 -2.51 13.45 -2.83
C THR A 135 -2.93 14.91 -2.90
N THR A 136 -2.12 15.82 -2.38
CA THR A 136 -2.38 17.27 -2.42
C THR A 136 -2.55 17.79 -3.85
N THR A 137 -1.69 17.35 -4.77
CA THR A 137 -1.80 17.69 -6.19
C THR A 137 -3.10 17.15 -6.79
N MET A 138 -3.44 15.89 -6.52
CA MET A 138 -4.69 15.29 -7.02
C MET A 138 -5.95 15.97 -6.47
N VAL A 139 -5.92 16.47 -5.24
CA VAL A 139 -7.01 17.27 -4.65
C VAL A 139 -7.14 18.60 -5.40
N LYS A 140 -6.03 19.30 -5.66
CA LYS A 140 -6.02 20.57 -6.42
C LYS A 140 -6.54 20.38 -7.85
N GLU A 141 -6.23 19.24 -8.47
CA GLU A 141 -6.72 18.87 -9.80
C GLU A 141 -8.18 18.35 -9.79
N GLY A 142 -8.82 18.22 -8.62
CA GLY A 142 -10.17 17.69 -8.50
C GLY A 142 -10.32 16.20 -8.83
N LYS A 143 -9.20 15.45 -8.89
CA LYS A 143 -9.20 14.01 -9.18
C LYS A 143 -9.64 13.17 -7.99
N ILE A 144 -9.39 13.66 -6.77
CA ILE A 144 -9.81 13.03 -5.51
C ILE A 144 -10.38 14.10 -4.58
N PRO A 145 -11.32 13.75 -3.68
CA PRO A 145 -11.82 14.68 -2.67
C PRO A 145 -10.74 15.04 -1.65
N ALA A 146 -10.82 16.26 -1.12
CA ALA A 146 -10.05 16.67 0.04
C ALA A 146 -10.44 15.82 1.27
N TYR A 147 -9.48 15.61 2.17
CA TYR A 147 -9.78 14.96 3.43
C TYR A 147 -10.68 15.85 4.30
N ASN A 148 -11.81 15.31 4.72
CA ASN A 148 -12.68 15.92 5.71
C ASN A 148 -12.74 14.99 6.92
N ASN A 149 -12.46 15.52 8.12
CA ASN A 149 -12.86 14.86 9.35
C ASN A 149 -14.39 14.86 9.38
N ASN A 150 -15.01 13.71 9.13
CA ASN A 150 -16.41 13.48 9.50
C ASN A 150 -16.49 13.28 11.01
#